data_AF-A0A6L6GY39-F1
#
_entry.id   AF-A0A6L6GY39-F1
#
_cell.length_a   1.000
_cell.length_b   1.000
_cell.length_c   1.000
_cell.angle_alpha   90.00
_cell.angle_beta   90.00
_cell.angle_gamma   90.00
#
_symmetry.space_group_name_H-M   'P 1'
#
loop_
_entity.id
_entity.type
_entity.pdbx_description
1 polymer ?
#
loop_
_entity_poly.entity_id
_entity_poly.type
_entity_poly.pdbx_seq_one_letter_code
_entity_poly.pdbx_strand_id
1 'polypeptide(L)' 'MEYGQGQSAYDLEAFDKGAEMAEMRGKMFTTANQGLEYILIAYDDVGDGSTRHGLMAATLFRMHGFTVTFEESGLRIEW' A
#
# COMPACT_ATOMS: atom_id res chain seq x y z
N MET A 1 -24.90 -4.23 -20.45
CA MET A 1 -23.96 -5.00 -19.60
C MET A 1 -22.90 -4.01 -19.15
N GLU A 2 -23.11 -3.46 -17.97
CA GLU A 2 -22.42 -2.33 -17.32
C GLU A 2 -22.58 -2.62 -15.82
N TYR A 3 -21.63 -2.57 -14.87
CA TYR A 3 -20.20 -2.32 -14.84
C TYR A 3 -19.65 -3.16 -13.68
N GLY A 4 -18.74 -4.10 -13.94
CA GLY A 4 -17.94 -4.75 -12.87
C GLY A 4 -16.84 -3.83 -12.31
N GLN A 5 -16.71 -2.62 -12.86
CA GLN A 5 -15.68 -1.63 -12.51
C GLN A 5 -16.10 -0.69 -11.37
N GLY A 6 -17.37 -0.68 -10.94
CA GLY A 6 -17.90 0.34 -10.03
C GLY A 6 -17.50 0.19 -8.56
N GLN A 7 -17.43 -1.04 -8.04
CA GLN A 7 -17.22 -1.25 -6.59
C GLN A 7 -15.74 -1.35 -6.21
N SER A 8 -14.94 -2.10 -6.97
CA SER A 8 -13.52 -2.29 -6.65
C SER A 8 -12.70 -1.00 -6.77
N ALA A 9 -13.04 -0.14 -7.75
CA ALA A 9 -12.41 1.17 -7.89
C ALA A 9 -12.80 2.11 -6.74
N TYR A 10 -14.08 2.10 -6.35
CA TYR A 10 -14.58 2.88 -5.21
C TYR A 10 -13.92 2.44 -3.90
N ASP A 11 -13.81 1.14 -3.66
CA ASP A 11 -13.20 0.60 -2.44
C ASP A 11 -11.70 0.94 -2.39
N LEU A 12 -11.01 0.90 -3.53
CA LEU A 12 -9.61 1.32 -3.63
C LEU A 12 -9.44 2.82 -3.37
N GLU A 13 -10.31 3.66 -3.93
CA GLU A 13 -10.31 5.12 -3.71
C GLU A 13 -10.63 5.47 -2.24
N ALA A 14 -11.60 4.78 -1.65
CA ALA A 14 -11.95 4.94 -0.24
C ALA A 14 -10.78 4.54 0.68
N PHE A 15 -10.10 3.44 0.36
CA PHE A 15 -8.92 2.99 1.11
C PHE A 15 -7.76 3.98 0.99
N ASP A 16 -7.47 4.50 -0.21
CA ASP A 16 -6.43 5.52 -0.44
C ASP A 16 -6.62 6.79 0.39
N LYS A 17 -7.89 7.19 0.57
CA LYS A 17 -8.31 8.35 1.37
C LYS A 17 -8.43 8.04 2.87
N GLY A 18 -8.24 6.79 3.27
CA GLY A 18 -8.34 6.35 4.66
C GLY A 18 -7.20 6.86 5.55
N ALA A 19 -7.44 6.87 6.87
CA ALA A 19 -6.45 7.28 7.87
C ALA A 19 -5.18 6.41 7.83
N GLU A 20 -5.34 5.13 7.53
CA GLU A 20 -4.26 4.15 7.41
C GLU A 20 -3.29 4.48 6.26
N MET A 21 -3.81 4.77 5.06
CA MET A 21 -2.98 5.23 3.93
C MET A 21 -2.35 6.61 4.17
N ALA A 22 -3.03 7.50 4.89
CA ALA A 22 -2.45 8.77 5.30
C ALA A 22 -1.25 8.58 6.26
N GLU A 23 -1.35 7.67 7.22
CA GLU A 23 -0.26 7.31 8.12
C GLU A 23 0.92 6.69 7.36
N MET A 24 0.64 5.75 6.45
CA MET A 24 1.69 5.12 5.65
C MET A 24 2.45 6.12 4.78
N ARG A 25 1.75 7.04 4.09
CA ARG A 25 2.42 8.12 3.34
C ARG A 25 3.27 9.01 4.24
N GLY A 26 2.82 9.28 5.46
CA GLY A 26 3.59 10.03 6.46
C GLY A 26 4.88 9.31 6.87
N LYS A 27 4.80 7.99 7.10
CA LYS A 27 5.97 7.14 7.35
C LYS A 27 6.92 7.14 6.14
N MET A 28 6.40 6.94 4.94
CA MET A 28 7.19 7.01 3.69
C MET A 28 7.93 8.32 3.52
N PHE A 29 7.25 9.44 3.69
CA PHE A 29 7.86 10.76 3.62
C PHE A 29 8.98 10.93 4.67
N THR A 30 8.73 10.49 5.90
CA THR A 30 9.71 10.58 6.98
C THR A 30 10.93 9.71 6.71
N THR A 31 10.71 8.46 6.30
CA THR A 31 11.76 7.49 5.98
C THR A 31 12.62 7.94 4.81
N ALA A 32 12.01 8.48 3.74
CA ALA A 32 12.74 9.04 2.61
C ALA A 32 13.63 10.23 3.04
N ASN A 33 13.10 11.12 3.91
CA ASN A 33 13.88 12.24 4.45
C ASN A 33 15.02 11.80 5.40
N GLN A 34 14.94 10.59 5.95
CA GLN A 34 16.01 9.98 6.75
C GLN A 34 17.09 9.30 5.89
N GLY A 35 16.92 9.28 4.56
CA GLY A 35 17.90 8.69 3.64
C GLY A 35 17.95 7.16 3.66
N LEU A 36 16.88 6.50 4.13
CA LEU A 36 16.75 5.06 4.00
C LEU A 36 16.54 4.68 2.51
N GLU A 37 16.43 3.39 2.18
CA GLU A 37 16.18 2.92 0.79
C GLU A 37 14.82 2.24 0.61
N TYR A 38 14.20 1.80 1.71
CA TYR A 38 12.92 1.10 1.67
C TYR A 38 12.14 1.24 2.99
N ILE A 39 10.88 0.84 2.97
CA ILE A 39 10.05 0.56 4.16
C ILE A 39 9.59 -0.89 4.12
N LEU A 40 9.55 -1.52 5.29
CA LEU A 40 8.87 -2.78 5.52
C LEU A 40 7.62 -2.54 6.36
N ILE A 41 6.45 -2.87 5.81
CA ILE A 41 5.20 -3.00 6.57
C ILE A 41 5.14 -4.45 7.04
N ALA A 42 5.35 -4.66 8.34
CA ALA A 42 5.35 -5.98 8.92
C ALA A 42 3.98 -6.67 8.77
N TYR A 43 3.94 -8.00 8.88
CA TYR A 43 2.69 -8.74 8.80
C TYR A 43 1.63 -8.25 9.82
N ASP A 44 0.65 -7.57 9.27
CA ASP A 44 -0.65 -7.20 9.81
C ASP A 44 -1.65 -7.22 8.64
N ASP A 45 -2.84 -6.63 8.81
CA ASP A 45 -3.83 -6.54 7.73
C ASP A 45 -3.29 -5.84 6.45
N VAL A 46 -2.23 -5.02 6.52
CA VAL A 46 -1.67 -4.30 5.37
C VAL A 46 -0.38 -4.93 4.87
N GLY A 47 0.45 -5.46 5.77
CA GLY A 47 1.68 -6.16 5.41
C GLY A 47 1.43 -7.56 4.80
N ASP A 48 0.25 -8.14 5.05
CA ASP A 48 -0.11 -9.47 4.53
C ASP A 48 -0.77 -9.40 3.14
N GLY A 49 -0.03 -9.87 2.13
CA GLY A 49 -0.51 -9.96 0.73
C GLY A 49 -1.64 -10.95 0.47
N SER A 50 -2.03 -11.76 1.46
CA SER A 50 -3.22 -12.62 1.38
C SER A 50 -4.51 -11.89 1.77
N THR A 51 -4.39 -10.73 2.41
CA THR A 51 -5.52 -9.92 2.85
C THR A 51 -5.95 -8.92 1.77
N ARG A 52 -7.18 -8.43 1.92
CA ARG A 52 -7.72 -7.40 1.03
C ARG A 52 -6.95 -6.07 1.16
N HIS A 53 -6.64 -5.64 2.38
CA HIS A 53 -5.95 -4.37 2.61
C HIS A 53 -4.50 -4.43 2.11
N GLY A 54 -3.78 -5.54 2.32
CA GLY A 54 -2.43 -5.70 1.77
C GLY A 54 -2.38 -5.69 0.24
N LEU A 55 -3.36 -6.32 -0.43
CA LEU A 55 -3.49 -6.22 -1.88
C LEU A 55 -3.80 -4.78 -2.35
N MET A 56 -4.68 -4.07 -1.63
CA MET A 56 -5.02 -2.66 -1.94
C MET A 56 -3.82 -1.73 -1.76
N ALA A 57 -3.10 -1.84 -0.63
CA ALA A 57 -1.89 -1.06 -0.36
C ALA A 57 -0.82 -1.31 -1.42
N ALA A 58 -0.51 -2.57 -1.72
CA ALA A 58 0.44 -2.92 -2.77
C ALA A 58 0.04 -2.38 -4.15
N THR A 59 -1.26 -2.39 -4.46
CA THR A 59 -1.79 -1.81 -5.70
C THR A 59 -1.57 -0.29 -5.75
N LEU A 60 -1.94 0.43 -4.69
CA LEU A 60 -1.78 1.88 -4.63
C LEU A 60 -0.32 2.31 -4.73
N PHE A 61 0.58 1.66 -4.00
CA PHE A 61 2.00 2.00 -4.07
C PHE A 61 2.58 1.76 -5.47
N ARG A 62 2.22 0.65 -6.14
CA ARG A 62 2.62 0.43 -7.54
C ARG A 62 2.05 1.49 -8.49
N MET A 63 0.81 1.92 -8.28
CA MET A 63 0.21 3.02 -9.08
C MET A 63 0.93 4.35 -8.89
N HIS A 64 1.55 4.57 -7.73
CA HIS A 64 2.37 5.74 -7.44
C HIS A 64 3.84 5.59 -7.87
N GLY A 65 4.20 4.49 -8.53
CA GLY A 65 5.54 4.27 -9.10
C GLY A 65 6.53 3.57 -8.17
N PHE A 66 6.11 3.12 -6.99
CA PHE A 66 6.97 2.39 -6.07
C PHE A 66 7.17 0.93 -6.51
N THR A 67 8.34 0.38 -6.23
CA THR A 67 8.58 -1.05 -6.33
C THR A 67 8.07 -1.72 -5.05
N VAL A 68 7.26 -2.78 -5.20
CA VAL A 68 6.59 -3.42 -4.07
C VAL A 68 6.75 -4.93 -4.14
N THR A 69 7.35 -5.51 -3.11
CA THR A 69 7.66 -6.94 -2.98
C THR A 69 7.01 -7.52 -1.73
N PHE A 70 6.34 -8.67 -1.86
CA PHE A 70 5.88 -9.44 -0.71
C PHE A 70 7.04 -10.33 -0.24
N GLU A 71 7.44 -10.17 1.01
CA GLU A 71 8.52 -10.93 1.65
C GLU A 71 7.95 -11.72 2.84
N GLU A 72 8.74 -12.67 3.37
CA GLU A 72 8.38 -13.45 4.58
C GLU A 72 8.21 -12.60 5.85
N SER A 73 8.53 -11.31 5.80
CA SER A 73 8.34 -10.39 6.92
C SER A 73 7.22 -9.36 6.69
N GLY A 74 6.57 -9.36 5.52
CA GLY A 74 5.50 -8.44 5.15
C GLY A 74 5.69 -7.79 3.78
N LEU A 75 5.26 -6.53 3.65
CA LEU A 75 5.31 -5.78 2.40
C LEU A 75 6.52 -4.82 2.37
N ARG A 76 7.48 -5.07 1.48
CA ARG A 76 8.62 -4.17 1.23
C ARG A 76 8.29 -3.19 0.11
N ILE A 77 8.56 -1.91 0.34
CA ILE A 77 8.28 -0.79 -0.58
C ILE A 77 9.55 0.03 -0.80
N GLU A 78 9.93 0.24 -2.05
CA GLU A 78 11.18 0.91 -2.48
C GLU A 78 10.85 2.08 -3.43
N TRP A 79 11.66 3.17 -3.39
CA TRP A 79 11.47 4.41 -4.17
C TRP A 79 12.09 4.38 -5.58
#